data_AF-A0A8R1I3C6-F1
#
_entry.id   AF-A0A8R1I3C6-F1
#
_cell.length_a   1.000
_cell.length_b   1.000
_cell.length_c   1.000
_cell.angle_alpha   90.00
_cell.angle_beta   90.00
_cell.angle_gamma   90.00
#
_symmetry.space_group_name_H-M   'P 1'
#
loop_
_entity.id
_entity.type
_entity.pdbx_description
1 polymer ?
#
loop_
_entity_poly.entity_id
_entity_poly.type
_entity_poly.pdbx_seq_one_letter_code
_entity_poly.pdbx_strand_id
1 'polypeptide(L)'
;MLPAHVKIVMLSATVPNCVEFADWVGRIKNRRINVISTDRRPVPLEHFLYTGQDGKTQKDMFKIIDRNGSFLLKGYNDAKDAKTRIYEKEKTATGDRGGRGGGRGGLGVSRNWPGKNDKNIYLNLINYMKLTDRLPMVVFVFSRKRYL
;
A
#
# COMPACT_ATOMS: atom_id res chain seq x y z
N MET A 1 21.08 28.35 -19.73
CA MET A 1 21.66 27.00 -19.89
C MET A 1 22.88 26.88 -18.98
N LEU A 2 23.07 25.74 -18.30
CA LEU A 2 24.17 25.56 -17.34
C LEU A 2 25.55 25.66 -18.04
N PRO A 3 26.53 26.44 -17.56
CA PRO A 3 27.83 26.60 -18.21
C PRO A 3 28.62 25.28 -18.39
N ALA A 4 29.51 25.23 -19.38
CA ALA A 4 30.25 24.01 -19.74
C ALA A 4 31.22 23.50 -18.66
N HIS A 5 31.80 24.40 -17.87
CA HIS A 5 32.78 24.07 -16.84
C HIS A 5 32.17 23.41 -15.60
N VAL A 6 30.85 23.52 -15.40
CA VAL A 6 30.18 23.00 -14.20
C VAL A 6 30.09 21.47 -14.27
N LYS A 7 30.49 20.80 -13.19
CA LYS A 7 30.31 19.35 -13.00
C LYS A 7 28.90 19.08 -12.46
N ILE A 8 28.25 18.03 -12.95
CA ILE A 8 26.89 17.65 -12.54
C ILE A 8 26.96 16.33 -11.79
N VAL A 9 26.33 16.28 -10.62
CA VAL A 9 26.04 15.05 -9.89
C VAL A 9 24.52 14.87 -9.90
N MET A 10 24.05 13.73 -10.38
CA MET A 10 22.62 13.42 -10.52
C MET A 10 22.26 12.31 -9.53
N LEU A 11 21.39 12.64 -8.58
CA LEU A 11 20.89 11.67 -7.59
C LEU A 11 19.47 11.28 -7.99
N SER A 12 19.26 10.00 -8.24
CA SER A 12 17.98 9.42 -8.65
C SER A 12 17.68 8.15 -7.86
N ALA A 13 16.40 7.78 -7.82
CA ALA A 13 15.99 6.42 -7.44
C ALA A 13 16.37 5.42 -8.54
N THR A 14 16.08 4.13 -8.30
CA THR A 14 16.23 3.05 -9.28
C THR A 14 15.34 3.31 -10.49
N VAL A 15 15.95 3.49 -11.66
CA VAL A 15 15.28 3.80 -12.93
C VAL A 15 15.83 2.87 -14.01
N PRO A 16 14.98 2.18 -14.79
CA PRO A 16 15.45 1.15 -15.74
C PRO A 16 16.24 1.74 -16.92
N ASN A 17 15.96 2.96 -17.36
CA ASN A 17 16.60 3.60 -18.52
C ASN A 17 17.75 4.57 -18.15
N CYS A 18 18.49 4.27 -17.09
CA CYS A 18 19.55 5.16 -16.59
C CYS A 18 20.69 5.42 -17.59
N VAL A 19 21.04 4.42 -18.41
CA VAL A 19 22.10 4.54 -19.42
C VAL A 19 21.67 5.45 -20.57
N GLU A 20 20.46 5.27 -21.10
CA GLU A 20 19.91 6.13 -22.16
C GLU A 20 19.86 7.60 -21.72
N PHE A 21 19.44 7.82 -20.47
CA PHE A 21 19.40 9.16 -19.89
C PHE A 21 20.82 9.77 -19.78
N ALA A 22 21.80 8.99 -19.30
CA ALA A 22 23.18 9.44 -19.19
C ALA A 22 23.82 9.76 -20.55
N ASP A 23 23.54 8.94 -21.57
CA ASP A 23 24.02 9.17 -22.94
C ASP A 23 23.42 10.43 -23.54
N TRP A 24 22.13 10.66 -23.34
CA TRP A 24 21.46 11.88 -23.77
C TRP A 24 22.08 13.13 -23.12
N VAL A 25 22.30 13.11 -21.80
CA VAL A 25 22.97 14.20 -21.08
C VAL A 25 24.42 14.38 -21.58
N GLY A 26 25.13 13.27 -21.82
CA GLY A 26 26.51 13.27 -22.30
C GLY A 26 26.65 13.96 -23.66
N ARG A 27 25.72 13.73 -24.59
CA ARG A 27 25.69 14.41 -25.90
C ARG A 27 25.44 15.91 -25.77
N ILE A 28 24.51 16.33 -24.90
CA ILE A 28 24.20 17.76 -24.69
C ILE A 28 25.38 18.50 -24.05
N LYS A 29 26.10 17.84 -23.13
CA LYS A 29 27.24 18.46 -22.43
C LYS A 29 28.59 18.23 -23.09
N ASN A 30 28.64 17.42 -24.14
CA ASN A 30 29.87 16.94 -24.77
C ASN A 30 30.88 16.41 -23.73
N ARG A 31 30.39 15.58 -22.80
CA ARG A 31 31.16 15.06 -21.67
C ARG A 31 30.77 13.61 -21.37
N ARG A 32 31.74 12.82 -20.91
CA ARG A 32 31.49 11.47 -20.39
C ARG A 32 30.68 11.56 -19.10
N ILE A 33 29.55 10.85 -19.08
CA ILE A 33 28.72 10.65 -17.88
C ILE A 33 28.92 9.21 -17.41
N ASN A 34 29.21 9.04 -16.12
CA ASN A 34 29.33 7.71 -15.52
C ASN A 34 28.02 7.38 -14.81
N VAL A 35 27.51 6.17 -15.03
CA VAL A 35 26.33 5.65 -14.35
C VAL A 35 26.79 4.66 -13.28
N ILE A 36 26.34 4.88 -12.05
CA ILE A 36 26.57 3.99 -10.92
C ILE A 36 25.19 3.60 -10.40
N SER A 37 24.85 2.31 -10.46
CA SER A 37 23.57 1.77 -10.00
C SER A 37 23.77 0.66 -8.99
N THR A 38 22.79 0.47 -8.12
CA THR A 38 22.73 -0.66 -7.21
C THR A 38 21.28 -0.98 -6.90
N ASP A 39 20.94 -2.27 -6.95
CA ASP A 39 19.63 -2.77 -6.54
C ASP A 39 19.61 -3.20 -5.07
N ARG A 40 20.77 -3.15 -4.40
CA ARG A 40 20.93 -3.62 -3.03
C ARG A 40 20.33 -2.61 -2.05
N ARG A 41 19.35 -3.06 -1.27
CA ARG A 41 18.80 -2.30 -0.14
C ARG A 41 19.64 -2.51 1.12
N PRO A 42 20.10 -1.46 1.81
CA PRO A 42 20.83 -1.60 3.08
C PRO A 42 20.00 -2.26 4.19
N VAL A 43 18.70 -1.95 4.22
CA VAL A 43 17.73 -2.57 5.11
C VAL A 43 16.77 -3.41 4.27
N PRO A 44 16.84 -4.74 4.35
CA PRO A 44 15.91 -5.62 3.66
C PRO A 44 14.48 -5.42 4.16
N LEU A 45 13.50 -5.49 3.25
CA LEU A 45 12.10 -5.28 3.57
C LEU A 45 11.33 -6.60 3.54
N GLU A 46 10.27 -6.65 4.35
CA GLU A 46 9.24 -7.68 4.28
C GLU A 46 7.91 -7.00 3.96
N HIS A 47 7.09 -7.62 3.12
CA HIS A 47 5.80 -7.06 2.73
C HIS A 47 4.65 -7.91 3.27
N PHE A 48 3.62 -7.25 3.76
CA PHE A 48 2.45 -7.88 4.35
C PHE A 48 1.15 -7.34 3.76
N LEU A 49 0.13 -8.18 3.69
CA LEU A 49 -1.26 -7.78 3.46
C LEU A 49 -2.00 -7.78 4.79
N TYR A 50 -2.67 -6.68 5.11
CA TYR A 50 -3.47 -6.54 6.32
C TYR A 50 -4.96 -6.62 5.95
N THR A 51 -5.72 -7.48 6.65
CA THR A 51 -7.16 -7.64 6.43
C THR A 51 -8.00 -7.38 7.69
N GLY A 52 -7.40 -6.88 8.76
CA GLY A 52 -8.11 -6.61 10.01
C GLY A 52 -9.16 -5.50 9.86
N GLN A 53 -10.39 -5.79 10.32
CA GLN A 53 -11.52 -4.86 10.31
C GLN A 53 -11.97 -4.44 11.71
N ASP A 54 -11.78 -5.32 12.70
CA ASP A 54 -12.24 -5.15 14.07
C ASP A 54 -11.13 -5.53 15.07
N GLY A 55 -11.40 -5.37 16.37
CA GLY A 55 -10.44 -5.74 17.42
C GLY A 55 -10.12 -7.25 17.48
N LYS A 56 -10.93 -8.12 16.86
CA LYS A 56 -10.68 -9.57 16.82
C LYS A 56 -9.69 -9.93 15.71
N THR A 57 -9.82 -9.27 14.57
CA THR A 57 -9.01 -9.46 13.35
C THR A 57 -7.82 -8.51 13.27
N GLN A 58 -7.53 -7.74 14.32
CA GLN A 58 -6.39 -6.80 14.38
C GLN A 58 -5.02 -7.45 14.13
N LYS A 59 -4.91 -8.78 14.27
CA LYS A 59 -3.69 -9.56 14.04
C LYS A 59 -3.56 -10.10 12.61
N ASP A 60 -4.58 -9.91 11.76
CA ASP A 60 -4.68 -10.53 10.44
C ASP A 60 -3.75 -9.82 9.44
N MET A 61 -2.47 -10.19 9.52
CA MET A 61 -1.37 -9.66 8.73
C MET A 61 -0.57 -10.81 8.12
N PHE A 62 -0.62 -10.91 6.80
CA PHE A 62 -0.09 -12.05 6.05
C PHE A 62 1.15 -11.64 5.28
N LYS A 63 2.29 -12.28 5.56
CA LYS A 63 3.55 -12.00 4.85
C LYS A 63 3.47 -12.52 3.42
N ILE A 64 3.69 -11.65 2.45
CA ILE A 64 3.66 -11.96 1.01
C ILE A 64 5.01 -11.84 0.32
N ILE A 65 5.97 -11.10 0.90
CA ILE A 65 7.33 -11.03 0.41
C ILE A 65 8.26 -11.13 1.62
N ASP A 66 9.21 -12.05 1.56
CA ASP A 66 10.21 -12.24 2.60
C ASP A 66 11.38 -11.25 2.50
N ARG A 67 12.31 -11.36 3.46
CA ARG A 67 13.51 -10.53 3.53
C ARG A 67 14.42 -10.65 2.30
N ASN A 68 14.33 -11.76 1.56
CA ASN A 68 15.14 -12.04 0.38
C ASN A 68 14.47 -11.52 -0.91
N GLY A 69 13.27 -10.96 -0.81
CA GLY A 69 12.48 -10.52 -1.97
C GLY A 69 11.68 -11.63 -2.65
N SER A 70 11.63 -12.83 -2.05
CA SER A 70 10.87 -13.96 -2.60
C SER A 70 9.38 -13.81 -2.30
N PHE A 71 8.55 -14.00 -3.31
CA PHE A 71 7.10 -13.96 -3.17
C PHE A 71 6.56 -15.23 -2.50
N LEU A 72 5.72 -15.06 -1.48
CA LEU A 72 5.13 -16.13 -0.69
C LEU A 72 3.65 -16.32 -1.09
N LEU A 73 3.41 -17.27 -2.00
CA LEU A 73 2.06 -17.57 -2.49
C LEU A 73 1.09 -17.96 -1.37
N LYS A 74 1.58 -18.68 -0.35
CA LYS A 74 0.80 -19.07 0.82
C LYS A 74 0.17 -17.86 1.52
N GLY A 75 0.97 -16.85 1.85
CA GLY A 75 0.47 -15.65 2.54
C GLY A 75 -0.51 -14.85 1.70
N TYR A 76 -0.35 -14.87 0.37
CA TYR A 76 -1.32 -14.26 -0.54
C TYR A 76 -2.67 -14.99 -0.53
N ASN A 77 -2.66 -16.32 -0.60
CA ASN A 77 -3.88 -17.12 -0.55
C ASN A 77 -4.57 -16.99 0.81
N ASP A 78 -3.83 -17.05 1.92
CA ASP A 78 -4.37 -16.87 3.27
C ASP A 78 -5.07 -15.50 3.40
N ALA A 79 -4.45 -14.44 2.88
CA ALA A 79 -5.04 -13.09 2.87
C ALA A 79 -6.30 -13.01 1.99
N LYS A 80 -6.28 -13.68 0.83
CA LYS A 80 -7.44 -13.75 -0.07
C LYS A 80 -8.62 -14.44 0.62
N ASP A 81 -8.36 -15.56 1.30
CA ASP A 81 -9.39 -16.33 1.99
C ASP A 81 -9.94 -15.57 3.21
N ALA A 82 -9.09 -14.84 3.93
CA ALA A 82 -9.52 -13.95 5.02
C ALA A 82 -10.44 -12.84 4.49
N LYS A 83 -10.06 -12.20 3.37
CA LYS A 83 -10.87 -11.15 2.75
C LYS A 83 -12.20 -11.66 2.18
N THR A 84 -12.23 -12.87 1.62
CA THR A 84 -13.46 -13.49 1.13
C THR A 84 -14.44 -13.77 2.27
N ARG A 85 -13.97 -14.34 3.39
CA ARG A 85 -14.80 -14.59 4.58
C ARG A 85 -15.43 -13.32 5.15
N ILE A 86 -14.67 -12.23 5.15
CA ILE A 86 -15.17 -10.91 5.56
C ILE A 86 -16.31 -10.45 4.65
N TYR A 87 -16.12 -10.54 3.33
CA TYR A 87 -17.13 -10.13 2.35
C TYR A 87 -18.41 -10.97 2.43
N GLU A 88 -18.29 -12.28 2.65
CA GLU A 88 -19.43 -13.18 2.85
C GLU A 88 -20.21 -12.84 4.13
N LYS A 89 -19.52 -12.56 5.23
CA LYS A 89 -20.13 -12.14 6.50
C LYS A 89 -20.87 -10.81 6.38
N GLU A 90 -20.34 -9.87 5.60
CA GLU A 90 -21.02 -8.60 5.31
C GLU A 90 -22.29 -8.82 4.48
N LYS A 91 -22.25 -9.70 3.46
CA LYS A 91 -23.42 -10.05 2.64
C LYS A 91 -24.55 -10.66 3.46
N THR A 92 -24.25 -11.64 4.31
CA THR A 92 -25.27 -12.32 5.13
C THR A 92 -25.88 -11.38 6.16
N ALA A 93 -25.10 -10.47 6.76
CA ALA A 93 -25.60 -9.45 7.69
C ALA A 93 -26.54 -8.41 7.04
N THR A 94 -26.39 -8.13 5.73
CA THR A 94 -27.33 -7.29 4.97
C THR A 94 -28.58 -8.04 4.47
N GLY A 95 -28.51 -9.37 4.31
CA GLY A 95 -29.64 -10.18 3.86
C GLY A 95 -30.72 -10.41 4.93
N ASP A 96 -30.35 -10.37 6.21
CA ASP A 96 -31.24 -10.71 7.33
C ASP A 96 -32.08 -9.51 7.85
N ARG A 97 -31.90 -8.31 7.28
CA ARG A 97 -32.75 -7.13 7.55
C ARG A 97 -33.96 -7.01 6.62
N GLY A 98 -34.26 -8.05 5.85
CA GLY A 98 -35.37 -8.08 4.88
C GLY A 98 -36.69 -8.65 5.41
N GLY A 99 -36.87 -8.81 6.72
CA GLY A 99 -38.01 -9.52 7.30
C GLY A 99 -38.80 -8.73 8.36
N ARG A 100 -39.44 -7.61 8.00
CA ARG A 100 -40.75 -7.11 8.51
C ARG A 100 -40.92 -5.60 8.28
N GLY A 101 -41.99 -5.23 7.58
CA GLY A 101 -42.60 -3.90 7.65
C GLY A 101 -42.70 -3.18 6.31
N GLY A 102 -43.93 -3.01 5.81
CA GLY A 102 -44.24 -2.35 4.55
C GLY A 102 -43.99 -0.85 4.56
N GLY A 103 -43.77 -0.28 3.37
CA GLY A 103 -43.64 1.17 3.18
C GLY A 103 -43.01 1.52 1.83
N ARG A 104 -43.83 2.12 0.95
CA ARG A 104 -43.40 2.76 -0.32
C ARG A 104 -42.24 3.74 -0.09
N GLY A 105 -41.17 3.63 -0.87
CA GLY A 105 -40.20 4.72 -1.03
C GLY A 105 -38.82 4.29 -1.51
N GLY A 106 -38.49 4.64 -2.76
CA GLY A 106 -37.12 4.92 -3.21
C GLY A 106 -36.14 3.75 -3.29
N LEU A 107 -35.89 3.27 -4.51
CA LEU A 107 -34.70 2.51 -4.91
C LEU A 107 -33.42 3.35 -4.69
N GLY A 108 -33.00 3.48 -3.44
CA GLY A 108 -31.67 3.92 -3.05
C GLY A 108 -30.80 2.69 -2.87
N VAL A 109 -30.12 2.26 -3.95
CA VAL A 109 -29.01 1.32 -3.83
C VAL A 109 -27.95 2.01 -2.97
N SER A 110 -27.98 1.77 -1.67
CA SER A 110 -26.93 2.20 -0.74
C SER A 110 -25.69 1.38 -1.03
N ARG A 111 -24.98 1.76 -2.11
CA ARG A 111 -23.57 1.43 -2.31
C ARG A 111 -22.86 2.03 -1.10
N ASN A 112 -22.58 1.19 -0.11
CA ASN A 112 -21.78 1.58 1.04
C ASN A 112 -20.40 1.97 0.50
N TRP A 113 -20.21 3.28 0.32
CA TRP A 113 -18.98 3.88 -0.14
C TRP A 113 -17.86 3.50 0.85
N PRO A 114 -16.66 3.11 0.38
CA PRO A 114 -15.59 2.54 1.20
C PRO A 114 -14.88 3.62 2.03
N GLY A 115 -15.61 4.29 2.93
CA GLY A 115 -15.08 5.43 3.69
C GLY A 115 -15.52 5.53 5.14
N LYS A 116 -16.56 4.80 5.58
CA LYS A 116 -16.95 4.78 7.00
C LYS A 116 -16.09 3.82 7.85
N ASN A 117 -15.53 2.76 7.26
CA ASN A 117 -14.77 1.74 8.00
C ASN A 117 -13.26 2.03 8.10
N ASP A 118 -12.72 2.96 7.31
CA ASP A 118 -11.28 3.20 7.24
C ASP A 118 -10.69 3.68 8.58
N LYS A 119 -11.39 4.56 9.30
CA LYS A 119 -10.91 5.09 10.59
C LYS A 119 -10.67 3.96 11.62
N ASN A 120 -11.56 2.97 11.67
CA ASN A 120 -11.43 1.84 12.59
C ASN A 120 -10.26 0.92 12.20
N ILE A 121 -10.01 0.74 10.89
CA ILE A 121 -8.90 -0.06 10.38
C ILE A 121 -7.56 0.53 10.82
N TYR A 122 -7.35 1.85 10.66
CA TYR A 122 -6.11 2.50 11.08
C TYR A 122 -5.89 2.43 12.59
N LEU A 123 -6.92 2.67 13.40
CA LEU A 123 -6.81 2.60 14.86
C LEU A 123 -6.44 1.19 15.32
N ASN A 124 -7.07 0.15 14.77
CA ASN A 124 -6.75 -1.24 15.08
C ASN A 124 -5.31 -1.58 14.68
N LEU A 125 -4.89 -1.15 13.48
CA LEU A 125 -3.53 -1.38 12.99
C LEU A 125 -2.49 -0.69 13.88
N ILE A 126 -2.70 0.59 14.23
CA ILE A 126 -1.79 1.34 15.09
C ILE A 126 -1.69 0.70 16.48
N ASN A 127 -2.81 0.31 17.08
CA ASN A 127 -2.83 -0.37 18.37
C ASN A 127 -2.07 -1.69 18.32
N TYR A 128 -2.27 -2.50 17.28
CA TYR A 128 -1.53 -3.75 17.10
C TYR A 128 -0.03 -3.51 16.91
N MET A 129 0.36 -2.47 16.17
CA MET A 129 1.77 -2.12 15.94
C MET A 129 2.43 -1.60 17.22
N LYS A 130 1.68 -0.90 18.07
CA LYS A 130 2.13 -0.51 19.42
C LYS A 130 2.34 -1.72 20.32
N LEU A 131 1.40 -2.67 20.31
CA LEU A 131 1.50 -3.91 21.10
C LEU A 131 2.67 -4.80 20.66
N THR A 132 3.08 -4.71 19.40
CA THR A 132 4.17 -5.51 18.82
C THR A 132 5.51 -4.77 18.74
N ASP A 133 5.60 -3.59 19.34
CA ASP A 133 6.80 -2.73 19.35
C ASP A 133 7.36 -2.43 17.94
N ARG A 134 6.45 -2.15 16.98
CA ARG A 134 6.76 -1.85 15.58
C ARG A 134 6.57 -0.38 15.20
N LEU A 135 6.54 0.49 16.20
CA LEU A 135 6.51 1.94 15.99
C LEU A 135 7.96 2.47 15.98
N PRO A 136 8.27 3.53 15.23
CA PRO A 136 7.37 4.43 14.49
C PRO A 136 6.86 3.87 13.15
N MET A 137 5.73 4.40 12.67
CA MET A 137 5.11 4.05 11.37
C MET A 137 4.85 5.30 10.52
N VAL A 138 5.01 5.17 9.20
CA VAL A 138 4.59 6.17 8.21
C VAL A 138 3.38 5.63 7.43
N VAL A 139 2.30 6.41 7.36
CA VAL A 139 1.07 6.06 6.64
C VAL A 139 0.92 6.95 5.40
N PHE A 140 0.79 6.34 4.23
CA PHE A 140 0.55 7.05 2.97
C PHE A 140 -0.94 7.10 2.66
N VAL A 141 -1.46 8.30 2.37
CA VAL A 141 -2.85 8.53 1.97
C VAL A 141 -2.91 9.44 0.75
N PHE A 142 -3.79 9.13 -0.20
CA PHE A 142 -3.86 9.88 -1.47
C PHE A 142 -4.79 11.11 -1.42
N SER A 143 -5.49 11.36 -0.31
CA SER A 143 -6.39 12.51 -0.18
C SER A 143 -6.27 13.16 1.19
N ARG A 144 -6.11 14.49 1.20
CA ARG A 144 -6.08 15.33 2.41
C ARG A 144 -7.45 15.45 3.08
N LYS A 145 -8.55 15.40 2.30
CA LYS A 145 -9.93 15.59 2.80
C LYS A 145 -10.43 14.48 3.72
N ARG A 146 -9.74 13.33 3.78
CA ARG A 146 -10.20 12.17 4.58
C ARG A 146 -9.72 12.20 6.05
N TYR A 147 -8.84 13.14 6.41
CA TYR A 147 -8.15 13.14 7.71
C TYR A 147 -8.08 14.52 8.40
N LEU A 148 -8.70 15.55 7.82
CA LEU A 148 -9.13 16.77 8.52
C LEU A 148 -10.62 16.61 8.83
#